data_AF-X0U383-F1
#
_entry.id   AF-X0U383-F1
#
_cell.length_a   1.000
_cell.length_b   1.000
_cell.length_c   1.000
_cell.angle_alpha   90.00
_cell.angle_beta   90.00
_cell.angle_gamma   90.00
#
_symmetry.space_group_name_H-M   'P 1'
#
loop_
_entity.id
_entity.type
_entity.pdbx_description
1 polymer ?
#
loop_
_entity_poly.entity_id
_entity_poly.type
_entity_poly.pdbx_seq_one_letter_code
_entity_poly.pdbx_strand_id
1 'polypeptide(L)'
;PPEICPTCLVKNAYVEVSSEEARKIITITKTKIDKDKFQKAIKIFAENREFQVNPDKEKVNMLIEGVFECEKNHGFKYCPCRLIEKDFEKDIKLICPCNFLIHETYKGKDDGECWCGLFVKRRHDE
;
A
#
# COMPACT_ATOMS: atom_id res chain seq x y z
N PRO A 1 3.20 -5.03 17.68
CA PRO A 1 3.58 -4.74 16.28
C PRO A 1 3.59 -6.06 15.49
N PRO A 2 3.33 -6.09 14.17
CA PRO A 2 3.46 -7.33 13.42
C PRO A 2 4.92 -7.80 13.45
N GLU A 3 5.18 -9.09 13.72
CA GLU A 3 6.54 -9.67 13.74
C GLU A 3 7.26 -9.50 12.39
N ILE A 4 6.48 -9.34 11.32
CA ILE A 4 6.90 -9.22 9.94
C ILE A 4 6.33 -7.92 9.39
N CYS A 5 7.19 -7.06 8.85
CA CYS A 5 6.73 -5.82 8.20
C CYS A 5 5.74 -6.14 7.06
N PRO A 6 4.52 -5.57 7.04
CA PRO A 6 3.50 -5.89 6.04
C PRO A 6 3.81 -5.31 4.65
N THR A 7 4.88 -4.51 4.52
CA THR A 7 5.33 -3.90 3.25
C THR A 7 6.56 -4.60 2.70
N CYS A 8 7.56 -4.95 3.52
CA CYS A 8 8.84 -5.50 3.05
C CYS A 8 9.23 -6.87 3.65
N LEU A 9 8.41 -7.44 4.54
CA LEU A 9 8.61 -8.73 5.23
C LEU A 9 9.89 -8.90 6.05
N VAL A 10 10.64 -7.84 6.29
CA VAL A 10 11.76 -7.90 7.22
C VAL A 10 11.21 -8.32 8.59
N LYS A 11 11.77 -9.40 9.14
CA LYS A 11 11.45 -9.90 10.48
C LYS A 11 12.06 -8.96 11.50
N ASN A 12 11.30 -8.64 12.54
CA ASN A 12 11.77 -7.74 13.61
C ASN A 12 12.31 -6.41 13.07
N ALA A 13 11.70 -5.89 11.99
CA ALA A 13 12.08 -4.61 11.37
C ALA A 13 11.77 -3.38 12.22
N TYR A 14 11.40 -3.59 13.49
CA TYR A 14 10.90 -2.59 14.41
C TYR A 14 11.64 -2.75 15.74
N VAL A 15 12.07 -1.64 16.30
CA VAL A 15 12.48 -1.56 17.70
C VAL A 15 11.30 -1.03 18.48
N GLU A 16 10.98 -1.65 19.62
CA GLU A 16 9.97 -1.12 20.52
C GLU A 16 10.49 0.18 21.15
N VAL A 17 9.69 1.23 21.02
CA VAL A 17 9.94 2.54 21.62
C VAL A 17 8.75 2.88 22.51
N SER A 18 8.95 3.74 23.52
CA SER A 18 7.83 4.14 24.37
C SER A 18 6.81 4.95 23.57
N SER A 19 5.55 4.96 24.01
CA SER A 19 4.52 5.79 23.36
C SER A 19 4.88 7.28 23.42
N GLU A 20 5.54 7.73 24.50
CA GLU A 20 6.04 9.09 24.66
C GLU A 20 7.17 9.40 23.67
N GLU A 21 8.09 8.46 23.46
CA GLU A 21 9.16 8.58 22.47
C GLU A 21 8.60 8.62 21.05
N ALA A 22 7.70 7.68 20.72
CA ALA A 22 7.02 7.65 19.44
C ALA A 22 6.35 9.00 19.16
N ARG A 23 5.52 9.51 20.08
CA ARG A 23 4.82 10.81 19.95
C ARG A 23 5.73 12.01 19.68
N LYS A 24 7.02 11.95 20.05
CA LYS A 24 7.98 13.02 19.73
C LYS A 24 8.41 13.01 18.26
N ILE A 25 8.36 11.85 17.61
CA ILE A 25 8.81 11.62 16.23
C ILE A 25 7.64 11.65 15.25
N ILE A 26 6.50 11.04 15.61
CA ILE A 26 5.28 11.07 14.81
C ILE A 26 4.55 12.40 15.02
N THR A 27 4.56 13.24 13.99
CA THR A 27 3.62 14.35 13.92
C THR A 27 2.25 13.77 13.59
N ILE A 28 1.24 14.01 14.44
CA ILE A 28 -0.15 13.73 14.07
C ILE A 28 -0.48 14.63 12.88
N THR A 29 -0.59 14.04 11.70
CA THR A 29 -1.01 14.76 10.50
C THR A 29 -2.46 15.21 10.70
N LYS A 30 -2.66 16.46 11.16
CA LYS A 30 -4.00 17.07 11.27
C LYS A 30 -4.67 17.20 9.90
N THR A 31 -3.88 17.20 8.83
CA THR A 31 -4.35 17.27 7.46
C THR A 31 -4.83 15.90 6.99
N LYS A 32 -6.13 15.76 6.72
CA LYS A 32 -6.68 14.61 6.00
C LYS A 32 -5.97 14.48 4.64
N ILE A 33 -5.37 13.32 4.39
CA ILE A 33 -4.82 13.01 3.07
C ILE A 33 -6.00 12.86 2.12
N ASP A 34 -6.12 13.75 1.14
CA ASP A 34 -7.10 13.66 0.06
C ASP A 34 -6.58 12.73 -1.06
N LYS A 35 -7.44 12.45 -2.05
CA LYS A 35 -7.13 11.54 -3.16
C LYS A 35 -5.93 12.01 -3.98
N ASP A 36 -5.80 13.31 -4.22
CA ASP A 36 -4.70 13.87 -5.02
C ASP A 36 -3.36 13.74 -4.30
N LYS A 37 -3.33 14.03 -2.99
CA LYS A 37 -2.16 13.81 -2.16
C LYS A 37 -1.79 12.33 -2.08
N PHE A 38 -2.77 11.44 -1.97
CA PHE A 38 -2.52 10.00 -1.99
C PHE A 38 -1.95 9.55 -3.33
N GLN A 39 -2.49 10.03 -4.45
CA GLN A 39 -1.99 9.73 -5.79
C GLN A 39 -0.53 10.19 -5.97
N LYS A 40 -0.17 11.37 -5.43
CA LYS A 40 1.22 11.84 -5.40
C LYS A 40 2.10 10.94 -4.52
N ALA A 41 1.62 10.57 -3.34
CA ALA A 41 2.36 9.71 -2.42
C ALA A 41 2.67 8.33 -3.01
N ILE A 42 1.70 7.68 -3.69
CA ILE A 42 1.94 6.38 -4.32
C ILE A 42 2.87 6.48 -5.54
N LYS A 43 2.90 7.62 -6.24
CA LYS A 43 3.86 7.87 -7.32
C LYS A 43 5.28 7.97 -6.74
N ILE A 44 5.47 8.77 -5.70
CA ILE A 44 6.75 8.90 -4.98
C ILE A 44 7.21 7.55 -4.43
N PHE A 45 6.30 6.78 -3.84
CA PHE A 45 6.59 5.43 -3.34
C PHE A 45 7.15 4.49 -4.43
N ALA A 46 6.69 4.66 -5.67
CA ALA A 46 7.12 3.86 -6.81
C ALA A 46 8.35 4.44 -7.55
N GLU A 47 8.81 5.65 -7.20
CA GLU A 47 10.00 6.24 -7.81
C GLU A 47 11.24 5.37 -7.53
N ASN A 48 12.04 5.12 -8.58
CA ASN A 48 13.26 4.30 -8.50
C ASN A 48 13.05 2.86 -7.99
N ARG A 49 11.83 2.32 -8.13
CA ARG A 49 11.50 0.91 -7.86
C ARG A 49 11.32 0.13 -9.16
N GLU A 50 11.36 -1.19 -9.09
CA GLU A 50 11.05 -2.11 -10.20
C GLU A 50 9.57 -2.09 -10.64
N PHE A 51 8.71 -1.35 -9.94
CA PHE A 51 7.31 -1.12 -10.27
C PHE A 51 7.00 0.36 -10.44
N GLN A 52 5.87 0.64 -11.09
CA GLN A 52 5.28 1.96 -11.27
C GLN A 52 3.78 1.91 -10.98
N VAL A 53 3.17 3.07 -10.74
CA VAL A 53 1.71 3.20 -10.76
C VAL A 53 1.22 2.91 -12.18
N ASN A 54 0.11 2.21 -12.32
CA ASN A 54 -0.45 1.83 -13.61
C ASN A 54 -0.61 3.06 -14.54
N PRO A 55 -0.18 2.99 -15.81
CA PRO A 55 -0.30 4.10 -16.76
C PRO A 55 -1.75 4.44 -17.11
N ASP A 56 -2.69 3.50 -16.95
CA ASP A 56 -4.12 3.74 -17.14
C ASP A 56 -4.69 4.61 -16.00
N LYS A 57 -4.90 5.89 -16.31
CA LYS A 57 -5.38 6.89 -15.35
C LYS A 57 -6.81 6.61 -14.87
N GLU A 58 -7.68 6.06 -15.73
CA GLU A 58 -9.06 5.78 -15.35
C GLU A 58 -9.11 4.65 -14.33
N LYS A 59 -8.36 3.57 -14.61
CA LYS A 59 -8.19 2.46 -13.67
C LYS A 59 -7.61 2.93 -12.34
N VAL A 60 -6.55 3.75 -12.37
CA VAL A 60 -5.93 4.29 -11.14
C VAL A 60 -6.93 5.10 -10.32
N ASN A 61 -7.69 5.99 -10.95
CA ASN A 61 -8.65 6.84 -10.25
C ASN A 61 -9.75 5.99 -9.59
N MET A 62 -10.32 5.02 -10.32
CA MET A 62 -11.31 4.08 -9.79
C MET A 62 -10.78 3.30 -8.58
N LEU A 63 -9.53 2.82 -8.65
CA LEU A 63 -8.91 2.08 -7.54
C LEU A 63 -8.66 2.98 -6.33
N ILE A 64 -8.21 4.23 -6.52
CA ILE A 64 -8.07 5.19 -5.43
C ILE A 64 -9.42 5.50 -4.79
N GLU A 65 -10.48 5.65 -5.60
CA GLU A 65 -11.86 5.78 -5.10
C GLU A 65 -12.22 4.65 -4.14
N GLY A 66 -11.99 3.41 -4.55
CA GLY A 66 -12.25 2.22 -3.75
C GLY A 66 -11.42 2.17 -2.45
N VAL A 67 -10.13 2.51 -2.51
CA VAL A 67 -9.26 2.58 -1.33
C VAL A 67 -9.80 3.57 -0.29
N PHE A 68 -10.29 4.72 -0.74
CA PHE A 68 -10.85 5.74 0.16
C PHE A 68 -12.23 5.36 0.70
N GLU A 69 -13.04 4.62 -0.07
CA GLU A 69 -14.29 4.07 0.44
C GLU A 69 -14.03 2.98 1.49
N CYS A 70 -12.98 2.16 1.31
CA CYS A 70 -12.52 1.23 2.34
C CYS A 70 -12.09 1.95 3.62
N GLU A 71 -11.33 3.04 3.51
CA GLU A 71 -10.96 3.86 4.66
C GLU A 71 -12.18 4.42 5.38
N LYS A 72 -13.15 4.94 4.62
CA LYS A 72 -14.38 5.50 5.18
C LYS A 72 -15.21 4.46 5.92
N ASN A 73 -15.30 3.23 5.40
CA ASN A 73 -16.17 2.19 5.94
C ASN A 73 -15.50 1.30 6.99
N HIS A 74 -14.17 1.16 6.95
CA HIS A 74 -13.43 0.20 7.79
C HIS A 74 -12.28 0.85 8.58
N GLY A 75 -12.01 2.14 8.41
CA GLY A 75 -10.99 2.89 9.13
C GLY A 75 -9.58 2.78 8.55
N PHE A 76 -9.36 1.94 7.53
CA PHE A 76 -8.06 1.76 6.88
C PHE A 76 -8.18 1.69 5.36
N LYS A 77 -7.12 2.16 4.69
CA LYS A 77 -6.97 2.13 3.22
C LYS A 77 -6.70 0.72 2.70
N TYR A 78 -7.63 -0.22 2.87
CA TYR A 78 -7.48 -1.61 2.38
C TYR A 78 -7.50 -1.71 0.83
N CYS A 79 -6.99 -2.81 0.25
CA CYS A 79 -7.18 -3.08 -1.18
C CYS A 79 -8.67 -3.18 -1.46
N PRO A 80 -9.23 -2.39 -2.40
CA PRO A 80 -10.63 -2.51 -2.79
C PRO A 80 -10.94 -3.82 -3.51
N CYS A 81 -9.91 -4.57 -3.87
CA CYS A 81 -9.96 -5.82 -4.63
C CYS A 81 -10.02 -7.09 -3.77
N ARG A 82 -9.86 -6.96 -2.44
CA ARG A 82 -9.77 -8.11 -1.53
C ARG A 82 -10.88 -8.04 -0.50
N LEU A 83 -11.41 -9.20 -0.15
CA LEU A 83 -12.40 -9.33 0.90
C LEU A 83 -11.76 -9.03 2.26
N ILE A 84 -12.43 -8.17 3.04
CA ILE A 84 -12.07 -7.85 4.42
C ILE A 84 -12.81 -8.85 5.32
N GLU A 85 -12.07 -9.63 6.09
CA GLU A 85 -12.62 -10.72 6.91
C GLU A 85 -13.07 -10.26 8.31
N LYS A 86 -12.79 -9.00 8.68
CA LYS A 86 -12.92 -8.45 10.04
C LYS A 86 -12.02 -9.15 11.06
N ASP A 87 -10.95 -9.76 10.57
CA ASP A 87 -9.87 -10.32 11.35
C ASP A 87 -8.67 -9.37 11.20
N PHE A 88 -8.38 -8.63 12.26
CA PHE A 88 -7.38 -7.56 12.21
C PHE A 88 -6.00 -8.04 11.75
N GLU A 89 -5.56 -9.23 12.18
CA GLU A 89 -4.24 -9.76 11.84
C GLU A 89 -4.12 -10.18 10.37
N LYS A 90 -5.24 -10.61 9.79
CA LYS A 90 -5.30 -10.93 8.36
C LYS A 90 -5.47 -9.67 7.51
N ASP A 91 -6.38 -8.79 7.92
CA ASP A 91 -6.78 -7.61 7.15
C ASP A 91 -5.65 -6.58 7.08
N ILE A 92 -4.75 -6.52 8.07
CA ILE A 92 -3.59 -5.61 8.03
C ILE A 92 -2.69 -5.85 6.80
N LYS A 93 -2.67 -7.08 6.27
CA LYS A 93 -1.92 -7.43 5.04
C LYS A 93 -2.54 -6.82 3.78
N LEU A 94 -3.78 -6.33 3.87
CA LEU A 94 -4.53 -5.73 2.78
C LEU A 94 -4.37 -4.21 2.72
N ILE A 95 -3.74 -3.57 3.72
CA ILE A 95 -3.55 -2.12 3.73
C ILE A 95 -2.70 -1.70 2.53
N CYS A 96 -3.20 -0.76 1.74
CA CYS A 96 -2.61 -0.25 0.50
C CYS A 96 -1.60 0.88 0.79
N PRO A 97 -0.37 0.83 0.23
CA PRO A 97 0.18 -0.24 -0.60
C PRO A 97 0.53 -1.48 0.25
N CYS A 98 -0.01 -2.65 -0.12
CA CYS A 98 0.33 -3.91 0.52
C CYS A 98 1.67 -4.44 -0.01
N ASN A 99 2.21 -5.50 0.58
CA ASN A 99 3.39 -6.17 0.02
C ASN A 99 3.03 -7.02 -1.21
N PHE A 100 2.69 -6.35 -2.30
CA PHE A 100 2.31 -7.04 -3.54
C PHE A 100 3.48 -7.70 -4.26
N LEU A 101 4.73 -7.38 -3.93
CA LEU A 101 5.92 -7.94 -4.57
C LEU A 101 6.04 -9.45 -4.37
N ILE A 102 5.45 -9.99 -3.29
CA ILE A 102 5.41 -11.42 -3.04
C ILE A 102 4.19 -12.13 -3.62
N HIS A 103 3.23 -11.38 -4.16
CA HIS A 103 2.04 -11.97 -4.76
C HIS A 103 2.41 -12.76 -6.01
N GLU A 104 1.70 -13.84 -6.29
CA GLU A 104 1.88 -14.65 -7.49
C GLU A 104 1.59 -13.89 -8.80
N THR A 105 0.78 -12.83 -8.73
CA THR A 105 0.52 -11.93 -9.86
C THR A 105 1.71 -11.03 -10.20
N TYR A 106 2.71 -10.93 -9.32
CA TYR A 106 3.88 -10.08 -9.49
C TYR A 106 5.19 -10.87 -9.51
N LYS A 107 5.41 -11.71 -8.49
CA LYS A 107 6.65 -12.43 -8.26
C LYS A 107 6.97 -13.36 -9.42
N GLY A 108 8.13 -13.15 -10.03
CA GLY A 108 8.62 -13.98 -11.14
C GLY A 108 7.83 -13.78 -12.45
N LYS A 109 7.06 -12.70 -12.56
CA LYS A 109 6.36 -12.30 -13.79
C LYS A 109 7.07 -11.12 -14.43
N ASP A 110 7.19 -11.14 -15.75
CA ASP A 110 7.78 -10.04 -16.52
C ASP A 110 6.78 -8.89 -16.72
N ASP A 111 5.49 -9.22 -16.77
CA ASP A 111 4.35 -8.32 -16.82
C ASP A 111 3.63 -8.20 -15.46
N GLY A 112 4.35 -8.47 -14.37
CA GLY A 112 3.77 -8.59 -13.04
C GLY A 112 3.00 -7.35 -12.58
N GLU A 113 1.87 -7.57 -11.91
CA GLU A 113 1.07 -6.51 -11.29
C GLU A 113 0.56 -6.91 -9.91
N CYS A 114 0.22 -5.93 -9.07
CA CYS A 114 -0.52 -6.24 -7.84
C CYS A 114 -1.93 -6.76 -8.19
N TRP A 115 -2.61 -7.42 -7.26
CA TRP A 115 -3.93 -8.03 -7.51
C TRP A 115 -4.98 -7.10 -8.13
N CYS A 116 -4.96 -5.81 -7.80
CA CYS A 116 -5.87 -4.83 -8.41
C CYS A 116 -5.32 -4.14 -9.66
N GLY A 117 -4.04 -4.36 -9.98
CA GLY A 117 -3.33 -3.67 -11.05
C GLY A 117 -3.06 -2.19 -10.78
N LEU A 118 -3.10 -1.71 -9.53
CA LEU A 118 -2.70 -0.33 -9.19
C LEU A 118 -1.20 -0.10 -9.42
N PHE A 119 -0.39 -1.11 -9.10
CA PHE A 119 1.05 -1.13 -9.35
C PHE A 119 1.37 -2.22 -10.36
N VAL A 120 2.16 -1.86 -11.38
CA VAL A 120 2.60 -2.75 -12.45
C VAL A 120 4.13 -2.72 -12.51
N LYS A 121 4.75 -3.81 -12.93
CA LYS A 121 6.21 -3.88 -13.13
C LYS A 121 6.61 -2.86 -14.19
N ARG A 122 7.73 -2.18 -13.98
CA ARG A 122 8.29 -1.29 -14.99
C ARG A 122 8.74 -2.14 -16.16
N ARG A 123 8.26 -1.81 -17.35
CA ARG A 123 8.87 -2.30 -18.57
C ARG A 123 10.14 -1.48 -18.77
N HIS A 124 11.28 -2.14 -18.80
CA HIS A 124 12.47 -1.56 -19.39
C HIS A 124 12.27 -1.71 -20.89
N ASP A 125 11.82 -0.63 -21.53
CA ASP A 125 11.93 -0.54 -22.98
C ASP A 125 13.45 -0.50 -23.28
N GLU A 126 13.94 -1.47 -24.06
CA GLU A 126 15.32 -1.49 -24.58
C GLU A 126 15.61 -0.28 -25.48
#